data_AF-A0A0I9SJ56-F1
#
_entry.id   AF-A0A0I9SJ56-F1
#
_cell.length_a   1.000
_cell.length_b   1.000
_cell.length_c   1.000
_cell.angle_alpha   90.00
_cell.angle_beta   90.00
_cell.angle_gamma   90.00
#
_symmetry.space_group_name_H-M   'P 1'
#
loop_
_entity.id
_entity.type
_entity.pdbx_description
1 polymer ?
#
loop_
_entity_poly.entity_id
_entity_poly.type
_entity_poly.pdbx_seq_one_letter_code
_entity_poly.pdbx_strand_id
1 'polypeptide(L)'
;MNHALIRSQMPTLVAGHVPRNARSFKFNIYDGTPQKTMLGFAADPNPFQGKVIAVTDDTIVVKVKPTQFAVVDRYLVTAVPAEGSKVEVIPYARRHFDGQRVGTPREKTEYLADGRPYTVKSVILGDATAELPVPQARCPELAELIQQLQKLPAPDGHRHISHLLVDANARDFSLVDPKPHDIIATPPAIRFTVETGKFSGQVTVSYDRGGDVYVVELHHGGESIERVDEVYFDDLGDTLERLIDDGSWRLIRVETLSGNARSVRH
;
A
#
# COMPACT_ATOMS: atom_id res chain seq x y z
N MET A 1 14.48 -6.78 -10.66
CA MET A 1 14.83 -6.06 -11.90
C MET A 1 16.25 -5.48 -11.88
N ASN A 2 17.03 -5.51 -12.98
CA ASN A 2 18.38 -4.91 -13.04
C ASN A 2 18.33 -3.47 -13.60
N HIS A 3 18.44 -2.48 -12.71
CA HIS A 3 18.35 -1.06 -13.08
C HIS A 3 19.47 -0.56 -14.00
N ALA A 4 20.69 -1.12 -13.88
CA ALA A 4 21.83 -0.73 -14.69
C ALA A 4 21.66 -1.19 -16.15
N LEU A 5 21.18 -2.43 -16.33
CA LEU A 5 20.89 -2.98 -17.65
C LEU A 5 19.81 -2.15 -18.36
N ILE A 6 18.70 -1.84 -17.66
CA ILE A 6 17.62 -1.00 -18.20
C ILE A 6 18.14 0.37 -18.61
N ARG A 7 18.92 1.04 -17.76
CA ARG A 7 19.52 2.35 -18.09
C ARG A 7 20.35 2.29 -19.38
N SER A 8 21.05 1.19 -19.62
CA SER A 8 21.85 1.00 -20.85
C SER A 8 21.01 0.71 -22.10
N GLN A 9 19.88 0.01 -21.95
CA GLN A 9 18.99 -0.36 -23.07
C GLN A 9 18.01 0.76 -23.47
N MET A 10 17.62 1.62 -22.53
CA MET A 10 16.63 2.67 -22.74
C MET A 10 16.87 3.55 -23.98
N PRO A 11 18.08 4.05 -24.27
CA PRO A 11 18.34 4.87 -25.46
C PRO A 11 17.93 4.16 -26.77
N THR A 12 18.21 2.86 -26.89
CA THR A 12 17.85 2.06 -28.06
C THR A 12 16.33 1.85 -28.14
N LEU A 13 15.69 1.53 -27.02
CA LEU A 13 14.24 1.27 -26.97
C LEU A 13 13.40 2.52 -27.28
N VAL A 14 13.88 3.72 -26.94
CA VAL A 14 13.11 4.97 -27.12
C VAL A 14 13.52 5.78 -28.36
N ALA A 15 14.61 5.43 -29.05
CA ALA A 15 15.17 6.23 -30.15
C ALA A 15 14.14 6.61 -31.23
N GLY A 16 13.29 5.68 -31.64
CA GLY A 16 12.22 5.92 -32.63
C GLY A 16 11.02 6.70 -32.10
N HIS A 17 10.95 6.93 -30.79
CA HIS A 17 9.82 7.54 -30.10
C HIS A 17 10.12 8.93 -29.54
N VAL A 18 11.38 9.37 -29.54
CA VAL A 18 11.79 10.69 -29.09
C VAL A 18 11.77 11.68 -30.28
N PRO A 19 11.21 12.91 -30.12
CA PRO A 19 11.26 13.93 -31.16
C PRO A 19 12.70 14.25 -31.58
N ARG A 20 12.94 14.43 -32.89
CA ARG A 20 14.29 14.71 -33.43
C ARG A 20 14.99 15.94 -32.83
N ASN A 21 14.22 16.91 -32.34
CA ASN A 21 14.73 18.14 -31.72
C ASN A 21 14.95 18.01 -30.20
N ALA A 22 14.60 16.88 -29.58
CA ALA A 22 14.78 16.68 -28.16
C ALA A 22 16.25 16.38 -27.84
N ARG A 23 16.81 17.10 -26.86
CA ARG A 23 18.20 16.92 -26.42
C ARG A 23 18.38 15.84 -25.35
N SER A 24 17.29 15.46 -24.68
CA SER A 24 17.29 14.46 -23.62
C SER A 24 15.89 13.87 -23.43
N PHE A 25 15.83 12.73 -22.74
CA PHE A 25 14.60 12.11 -22.28
C PHE A 25 14.72 11.77 -20.78
N LYS A 26 13.58 11.57 -20.13
CA LYS A 26 13.50 11.12 -18.74
C LYS A 26 12.68 9.85 -18.64
N PHE A 27 12.98 9.02 -17.66
CA PHE A 27 12.16 7.87 -17.35
C PHE A 27 12.16 7.56 -15.85
N ASN A 28 11.07 6.95 -15.40
CA ASN A 28 10.92 6.40 -14.07
C ASN A 28 10.79 4.88 -14.16
N ILE A 29 11.26 4.19 -13.13
CA ILE A 29 11.21 2.73 -13.01
C ILE A 29 10.14 2.38 -11.98
N TYR A 30 9.23 1.48 -12.32
CA TYR A 30 8.16 0.97 -11.48
C TYR A 30 8.38 -0.53 -11.28
N ASP A 31 8.99 -0.88 -10.15
CA ASP A 31 9.42 -2.25 -9.79
C ASP A 31 8.89 -2.67 -8.41
N GLY A 32 7.76 -2.09 -7.99
CA GLY A 32 7.18 -2.31 -6.68
C GLY A 32 7.83 -1.49 -5.56
N THR A 33 8.89 -0.73 -5.82
CA THR A 33 9.52 0.14 -4.82
C THR A 33 8.98 1.58 -4.85
N PRO A 34 9.02 2.29 -3.70
CA PRO A 34 8.58 3.69 -3.63
C PRO A 34 9.44 4.59 -4.50
N GLN A 35 8.83 5.60 -5.10
CA GLN A 35 9.57 6.59 -5.88
C GLN A 35 10.23 7.61 -4.95
N LYS A 36 11.46 8.00 -5.26
CA LYS A 36 12.10 9.11 -4.55
C LYS A 36 11.59 10.45 -5.09
N THR A 37 11.09 11.28 -4.21
CA THR A 37 10.77 12.68 -4.51
C THR A 37 12.04 13.49 -4.74
N MET A 38 11.89 14.70 -5.30
CA MET A 38 13.00 15.65 -5.48
C MET A 38 13.73 16.00 -4.18
N LEU A 39 13.06 15.87 -3.03
CA LEU A 39 13.62 16.12 -1.70
C LEU A 39 14.17 14.85 -1.04
N GLY A 40 14.19 13.72 -1.74
CA GLY A 40 14.72 12.45 -1.26
C GLY A 40 13.75 11.58 -0.46
N PHE A 41 12.54 12.07 -0.14
CA PHE A 41 11.51 11.28 0.54
C PHE A 41 10.95 10.19 -0.37
N ALA A 42 10.66 9.01 0.20
CA ALA A 42 9.89 7.97 -0.46
C ALA A 42 8.43 8.43 -0.60
N ALA A 43 7.91 8.38 -1.83
CA ALA A 43 6.53 8.69 -2.14
C ALA A 43 5.92 7.61 -3.04
N ASP A 44 4.63 7.40 -2.83
CA ASP A 44 3.90 6.39 -3.55
C ASP A 44 3.67 6.86 -5.01
N PRO A 45 3.93 6.01 -6.01
CA PRO A 45 3.76 6.39 -7.40
C PRO A 45 2.31 6.76 -7.74
N ASN A 46 2.14 7.81 -8.55
CA ASN A 46 0.84 8.20 -9.09
C ASN A 46 0.47 7.34 -10.32
N PRO A 47 -0.83 7.04 -10.54
CA PRO A 47 -1.29 6.43 -11.77
C PRO A 47 -0.97 7.31 -12.97
N PHE A 48 -0.79 6.68 -14.14
CA PHE A 48 -0.52 7.38 -15.38
C PHE A 48 -1.06 6.63 -16.57
N GLN A 49 -1.23 7.34 -17.68
CA GLN A 49 -1.62 6.76 -18.96
C GLN A 49 -0.52 6.94 -19.99
N GLY A 50 -0.43 6.02 -20.93
CA GLY A 50 0.56 6.11 -22.00
C GLY A 50 0.38 5.04 -23.07
N LYS A 51 1.28 5.06 -24.05
CA LYS A 51 1.32 4.06 -25.13
C LYS A 51 2.48 3.09 -24.88
N VAL A 52 2.21 1.79 -24.92
CA VAL A 52 3.26 0.76 -24.87
C VAL A 52 4.10 0.86 -26.14
N ILE A 53 5.41 1.00 -25.98
CA ILE A 53 6.35 1.15 -27.11
C ILE A 53 7.34 0.00 -27.23
N ALA A 54 7.55 -0.77 -26.15
CA ALA A 54 8.36 -1.97 -26.17
C ALA A 54 7.92 -2.91 -25.04
N VAL A 55 7.90 -4.21 -25.32
CA VAL A 55 7.77 -5.27 -24.32
C VAL A 55 8.96 -6.21 -24.47
N THR A 56 9.71 -6.36 -23.39
CA THR A 56 10.89 -7.22 -23.30
C THR A 56 10.61 -8.39 -22.34
N ASP A 57 11.59 -9.26 -22.13
CA ASP A 57 11.45 -10.38 -21.20
C ASP A 57 11.19 -9.90 -19.76
N ASP A 58 11.82 -8.79 -19.34
CA ASP A 58 11.73 -8.32 -17.95
C ASP A 58 10.96 -7.01 -17.77
N THR A 59 10.70 -6.25 -18.85
CA THR A 59 10.13 -4.90 -18.73
C THR A 59 9.11 -4.54 -19.82
N ILE A 60 8.19 -3.66 -19.44
CA ILE A 60 7.25 -2.98 -20.34
C ILE A 60 7.62 -1.49 -20.36
N VAL A 61 7.88 -0.93 -21.53
CA VAL A 61 8.18 0.49 -21.69
C VAL A 61 6.95 1.23 -22.21
N VAL A 62 6.49 2.20 -21.41
CA VAL A 62 5.32 3.02 -21.70
C VAL A 62 5.75 4.46 -21.96
N LYS A 63 5.37 5.01 -23.13
CA LYS A 63 5.53 6.42 -23.44
C LYS A 63 4.41 7.23 -22.80
N VAL A 64 4.76 8.10 -21.85
CA VAL A 64 3.84 8.94 -21.08
C VAL A 64 3.71 10.33 -21.70
N LYS A 65 4.83 10.95 -22.08
CA LYS A 65 4.90 12.25 -22.80
C LYS A 65 5.93 12.15 -23.94
N PRO A 66 6.07 13.15 -24.83
CA PRO A 66 7.02 13.08 -25.95
C PRO A 66 8.45 12.68 -25.57
N THR A 67 8.94 13.12 -24.40
CA THR A 67 10.28 12.82 -23.87
C THR A 67 10.25 12.19 -22.48
N GLN A 68 9.10 11.65 -22.04
CA GLN A 68 8.96 10.99 -20.74
C GLN A 68 8.41 9.57 -20.90
N PHE A 69 9.10 8.63 -20.28
CA PHE A 69 8.80 7.21 -20.35
C PHE A 69 8.65 6.61 -18.95
N ALA A 70 7.94 5.51 -18.86
CA ALA A 70 7.86 4.68 -17.67
C ALA A 70 8.34 3.27 -18.04
N VAL A 71 9.19 2.70 -17.20
CA VAL A 71 9.64 1.31 -17.31
C VAL A 71 8.94 0.55 -16.19
N VAL A 72 8.13 -0.43 -16.55
CA VAL A 72 7.34 -1.23 -15.61
C VAL A 72 7.91 -2.64 -15.57
N ASP A 73 8.17 -3.18 -14.38
CA ASP A 73 8.61 -4.56 -14.20
C ASP A 73 7.50 -5.52 -14.66
N ARG A 74 7.82 -6.37 -15.63
CA ARG A 74 6.85 -7.28 -16.25
C ARG A 74 6.36 -8.36 -15.29
N TYR A 75 7.13 -8.72 -14.27
CA TYR A 75 6.72 -9.74 -13.29
C TYR A 75 5.77 -9.20 -12.24
N LEU A 76 5.60 -7.87 -12.18
CA LEU A 76 4.73 -7.20 -11.22
C LEU A 76 3.45 -6.66 -11.87
N VAL A 77 3.16 -6.91 -13.14
CA VAL A 77 1.92 -6.42 -13.76
C VAL A 77 0.78 -7.43 -13.67
N THR A 78 -0.45 -6.94 -13.52
CA THR A 78 -1.66 -7.78 -13.57
C THR A 78 -1.94 -8.37 -14.95
N ALA A 79 -1.48 -7.69 -16.01
CA ALA A 79 -1.60 -8.14 -17.39
C ALA A 79 -0.49 -7.53 -18.24
N VAL A 80 0.05 -8.29 -19.20
CA VAL A 80 1.04 -7.82 -20.16
C VAL A 80 0.31 -7.26 -21.39
N PRO A 81 0.31 -5.93 -21.61
CA PRO A 81 -0.34 -5.34 -22.77
C PRO A 81 0.46 -5.58 -24.04
N ALA A 82 -0.22 -5.63 -25.19
CA ALA A 82 0.44 -5.67 -26.49
C ALA A 82 1.19 -4.36 -26.79
N GLU A 83 2.28 -4.44 -27.54
CA GLU A 83 2.95 -3.26 -28.07
C GLU A 83 2.01 -2.40 -28.92
N GLY A 84 2.11 -1.09 -28.77
CA GLY A 84 1.24 -0.13 -29.45
C GLY A 84 -0.08 0.16 -28.72
N SER A 85 -0.47 -0.63 -27.72
CA SER A 85 -1.69 -0.39 -26.93
C SER A 85 -1.59 0.88 -26.10
N LYS A 86 -2.72 1.56 -25.93
CA LYS A 86 -2.87 2.59 -24.89
C LYS A 86 -3.23 1.91 -23.59
N VAL A 87 -2.54 2.28 -22.52
CA VAL A 87 -2.73 1.67 -21.20
C VAL A 87 -2.89 2.71 -20.12
N GLU A 88 -3.67 2.36 -19.12
CA GLU A 88 -3.62 2.98 -17.80
C GLU A 88 -2.82 2.06 -16.87
N VAL A 89 -1.83 2.66 -16.20
CA VAL A 89 -0.96 1.97 -15.25
C VAL A 89 -1.24 2.55 -13.88
N ILE A 90 -1.60 1.69 -12.94
CA ILE A 90 -1.94 2.03 -11.57
C ILE A 90 -0.98 1.26 -10.66
N PRO A 91 0.17 1.87 -10.31
CA PRO A 91 1.07 1.33 -9.30
C PRO A 91 0.44 1.30 -7.91
N TYR A 92 1.03 0.49 -7.03
CA TYR A 92 0.70 0.48 -5.62
C TYR A 92 0.81 1.88 -4.99
N ALA A 93 -0.11 2.16 -4.07
CA ALA A 93 0.01 3.24 -3.12
C ALA A 93 -0.70 2.86 -1.83
N ARG A 94 -0.09 3.24 -0.71
CA ARG A 94 -0.63 3.07 0.62
C ARG A 94 -1.93 3.83 0.74
N ARG A 95 -2.86 3.26 1.50
CA ARG A 95 -4.20 3.81 1.71
C ARG A 95 -4.56 3.79 3.18
N HIS A 96 -5.48 4.66 3.56
CA HIS A 96 -6.19 4.56 4.82
C HIS A 96 -7.33 3.53 4.70
N PHE A 97 -7.93 3.14 5.82
CA PHE A 97 -9.09 2.23 5.85
C PHE A 97 -10.33 2.79 5.15
N ASP A 98 -10.39 4.10 4.89
CA ASP A 98 -11.44 4.74 4.08
C ASP A 98 -11.19 4.62 2.56
N GLY A 99 -10.09 3.97 2.16
CA GLY A 99 -9.68 3.77 0.77
C GLY A 99 -8.94 4.95 0.14
N GLN A 100 -8.81 6.09 0.82
CA GLN A 100 -8.07 7.24 0.31
C GLN A 100 -6.57 6.97 0.33
N ARG A 101 -5.87 7.49 -0.69
CA ARG A 101 -4.41 7.40 -0.78
C ARG A 101 -3.77 8.18 0.36
N VAL A 102 -2.72 7.61 0.93
CA VAL A 102 -1.84 8.29 1.87
C VAL A 102 -1.25 9.55 1.21
N GLY A 103 -1.22 10.65 1.95
CA GLY A 103 -0.77 11.95 1.44
C GLY A 103 -1.82 12.73 0.64
N THR A 104 -3.06 12.22 0.55
CA THR A 104 -4.19 13.03 0.05
C THR A 104 -4.38 14.23 0.98
N PRO A 105 -4.44 15.48 0.46
CA PRO A 105 -4.61 16.66 1.31
C PRO A 105 -5.87 16.57 2.16
N ARG A 106 -5.74 16.78 3.47
CA ARG A 106 -6.90 16.87 4.36
C ARG A 106 -7.35 18.33 4.45
N GLU A 107 -8.64 18.55 4.23
CA GLU A 107 -9.27 19.85 4.42
C GLU A 107 -9.93 19.87 5.80
N LYS A 108 -9.54 20.84 6.63
CA LYS A 108 -10.18 21.11 7.90
C LYS A 108 -10.66 22.56 7.93
N THR A 109 -11.94 22.75 8.20
CA THR A 109 -12.49 24.07 8.48
C THR A 109 -12.18 24.41 9.93
N GLU A 110 -11.36 25.42 10.14
CA GLU A 110 -11.08 26.00 11.44
C GLU A 110 -11.76 27.37 11.54
N TYR A 111 -11.94 27.86 12.76
CA TYR A 111 -12.61 29.13 13.02
C TYR A 111 -11.62 30.09 13.68
N LEU A 112 -11.53 31.30 13.15
CA LEU A 112 -10.80 32.39 13.78
C LEU A 112 -11.46 32.77 15.12
N ALA A 113 -10.74 33.50 15.97
CA ALA A 113 -11.26 34.00 17.25
C ALA A 113 -12.52 34.88 17.11
N ASP A 114 -12.80 35.39 15.91
CA ASP A 114 -14.00 36.16 15.58
C ASP A 114 -15.12 35.32 14.93
N GLY A 115 -14.98 33.99 14.90
CA GLY A 115 -15.96 33.06 14.37
C GLY A 115 -15.97 32.91 12.85
N ARG A 116 -15.07 33.58 12.10
CA ARG A 116 -14.98 33.39 10.64
C ARG A 116 -14.31 32.05 10.30
N PRO A 117 -14.92 31.22 9.44
CA PRO A 117 -14.32 29.95 9.02
C PRO A 117 -13.16 30.19 8.04
N TYR A 118 -12.08 29.41 8.17
CA TYR A 118 -11.01 29.29 7.18
C TYR A 118 -10.69 27.82 6.95
N THR A 119 -10.35 27.47 5.71
CA THR A 119 -9.98 26.09 5.35
C THR A 119 -8.48 25.92 5.40
N VAL A 120 -8.00 25.03 6.26
CA VAL A 120 -6.62 24.56 6.29
C VAL A 120 -6.51 23.33 5.38
N LYS A 121 -5.64 23.41 4.38
CA LYS A 121 -5.22 22.25 3.57
C LYS A 121 -3.86 21.79 4.09
N SER A 122 -3.83 20.62 4.71
CA SER A 122 -2.58 20.01 5.18
C SER A 122 -2.23 18.77 4.36
N VAL A 123 -0.95 18.61 4.04
CA VAL A 123 -0.39 17.42 3.39
C VAL A 123 0.73 16.92 4.28
N ILE A 124 0.59 15.72 4.83
CA ILE A 124 1.65 15.06 5.60
C ILE A 124 2.54 14.33 4.61
N LEU A 125 3.81 14.72 4.54
CA LEU A 125 4.84 14.10 3.72
C LEU A 125 5.66 13.14 4.58
N GLY A 126 5.82 11.89 4.13
CA GLY A 126 6.78 10.94 4.69
C GLY A 126 6.26 10.03 5.81
N ASP A 127 5.41 10.51 6.71
CA ASP A 127 4.99 9.76 7.91
C ASP A 127 3.48 9.74 8.10
N ALA A 128 2.77 9.19 7.13
CA ALA A 128 1.34 9.03 7.20
C ALA A 128 1.04 7.56 7.49
N THR A 129 0.70 7.28 8.75
CA THR A 129 0.13 6.01 9.21
C THR A 129 -1.35 5.92 8.84
N ALA A 130 -1.89 4.72 8.69
CA ALA A 130 -3.33 4.52 8.65
C ALA A 130 -3.86 4.29 10.07
N GLU A 131 -4.72 5.20 10.54
CA GLU A 131 -5.39 5.03 11.82
C GLU A 131 -6.37 3.86 11.75
N LEU A 132 -6.32 2.97 12.74
CA LEU A 132 -7.25 1.86 12.84
C LEU A 132 -8.65 2.41 13.14
N PRO A 133 -9.71 1.89 12.50
CA PRO A 133 -11.08 2.38 12.68
C PRO A 133 -11.69 1.82 13.97
N VAL A 134 -11.08 2.14 15.11
CA VAL A 134 -11.47 1.68 16.45
C VAL A 134 -11.63 2.86 17.41
N PRO A 135 -12.48 2.76 18.43
CA PRO A 135 -12.56 3.79 19.46
C PRO A 135 -11.27 3.83 20.28
N GLN A 136 -11.05 4.96 20.97
CA GLN A 136 -9.93 5.08 21.91
C GLN A 136 -10.07 4.05 23.05
N ALA A 137 -9.03 3.23 23.24
CA ALA A 137 -8.96 2.25 24.32
C ALA A 137 -8.75 2.93 25.68
N ARG A 138 -9.34 2.34 26.74
CA ARG A 138 -9.17 2.78 28.13
C ARG A 138 -8.02 2.05 28.81
N CYS A 139 -7.83 0.78 28.47
CA CYS A 139 -6.69 -0.04 28.89
C CYS A 139 -5.40 0.49 28.25
N PRO A 140 -4.37 0.85 29.04
CA PRO A 140 -3.09 1.32 28.52
C PRO A 140 -2.42 0.32 27.57
N GLU A 141 -2.44 -0.96 27.89
CA GLU A 141 -1.81 -2.03 27.12
C GLU A 141 -2.50 -2.24 25.77
N LEU A 142 -3.83 -2.11 25.73
CA LEU A 142 -4.58 -2.12 24.47
C LEU A 142 -4.28 -0.88 23.63
N ALA A 143 -4.20 0.30 24.26
CA ALA A 143 -3.85 1.54 23.57
C ALA A 143 -2.45 1.46 22.96
N GLU A 144 -1.51 0.83 23.66
CA GLU A 144 -0.16 0.58 23.16
C GLU A 144 -0.17 -0.41 21.98
N LEU A 145 -0.88 -1.54 22.08
CA LEU A 145 -1.04 -2.47 20.97
C LEU A 145 -1.62 -1.78 19.71
N ILE A 146 -2.67 -0.97 19.86
CA ILE A 146 -3.26 -0.19 18.76
C ILE A 146 -2.21 0.77 18.18
N GLN A 147 -1.45 1.46 19.03
CA GLN A 147 -0.40 2.36 18.58
C GLN A 147 0.68 1.61 17.79
N GLN A 148 1.10 0.44 18.25
CA GLN A 148 2.12 -0.37 17.61
C GLN A 148 1.63 -0.89 16.24
N LEU A 149 0.41 -1.41 16.14
CA LEU A 149 -0.20 -1.77 14.85
C LEU A 149 -0.27 -0.59 13.87
N GLN A 150 -0.40 0.63 14.36
CA GLN A 150 -0.45 1.82 13.49
C GLN A 150 0.93 2.29 13.04
N LYS A 151 1.94 2.23 13.92
CA LYS A 151 3.23 2.92 13.76
C LYS A 151 4.42 2.00 13.50
N LEU A 152 4.35 0.72 13.84
CA LEU A 152 5.47 -0.18 13.57
C LEU A 152 5.56 -0.49 12.07
N PRO A 153 6.78 -0.62 11.53
CA PRO A 153 6.99 -0.91 10.12
C PRO A 153 6.48 -2.32 9.79
N ALA A 154 6.02 -2.50 8.56
CA ALA A 154 5.91 -3.82 7.98
C ALA A 154 7.31 -4.30 7.51
N PRO A 155 7.53 -5.62 7.33
CA PRO A 155 8.84 -6.17 6.99
C PRO A 155 9.43 -5.65 5.68
N ASP A 156 8.60 -5.20 4.75
CA ASP A 156 9.02 -4.63 3.46
C ASP A 156 9.72 -3.26 3.57
N GLY A 157 9.70 -2.62 4.74
CA GLY A 157 10.38 -1.34 4.99
C GLY A 157 9.74 -0.13 4.30
N HIS A 158 8.60 -0.30 3.64
CA HIS A 158 7.83 0.77 2.99
C HIS A 158 6.49 1.03 3.69
N ARG A 159 5.80 -0.04 4.06
CA ARG A 159 4.51 -0.01 4.74
C ARG A 159 4.69 0.04 6.25
N HIS A 160 3.63 0.44 6.92
CA HIS A 160 3.43 0.19 8.36
C HIS A 160 2.50 -1.00 8.48
N ILE A 161 2.42 -1.63 9.64
CA ILE A 161 1.49 -2.74 9.88
C ILE A 161 0.05 -2.34 9.51
N SER A 162 -0.37 -1.11 9.82
CA SER A 162 -1.68 -0.60 9.42
C SER A 162 -1.96 -0.63 7.92
N HIS A 163 -0.95 -0.37 7.09
CA HIS A 163 -1.09 -0.47 5.63
C HIS A 163 -1.18 -1.92 5.16
N LEU A 164 -0.41 -2.82 5.78
CA LEU A 164 -0.54 -4.27 5.55
C LEU A 164 -1.96 -4.74 5.86
N LEU A 165 -2.55 -4.27 6.96
CA LEU A 165 -3.94 -4.57 7.31
C LEU A 165 -4.95 -4.02 6.28
N VAL A 166 -4.74 -2.81 5.76
CA VAL A 166 -5.55 -2.26 4.68
C VAL A 166 -5.45 -3.12 3.41
N ASP A 167 -4.23 -3.52 3.03
CA ASP A 167 -3.98 -4.37 1.87
C ASP A 167 -4.59 -5.77 2.05
N ALA A 168 -4.63 -6.27 3.29
CA ALA A 168 -5.28 -7.52 3.66
C ALA A 168 -6.83 -7.41 3.75
N ASN A 169 -7.40 -6.27 3.37
CA ASN A 169 -8.82 -5.97 3.45
C ASN A 169 -9.38 -6.12 4.88
N ALA A 170 -8.61 -5.71 5.89
CA ALA A 170 -9.01 -5.81 7.29
C ALA A 170 -10.23 -4.92 7.59
N ARG A 171 -11.25 -5.51 8.21
CA ARG A 171 -12.55 -4.89 8.51
C ARG A 171 -13.16 -5.46 9.78
N ASP A 172 -14.35 -4.96 10.16
CA ASP A 172 -15.13 -5.46 11.30
C ASP A 172 -14.34 -5.45 12.62
N PHE A 173 -13.63 -4.35 12.87
CA PHE A 173 -12.79 -4.22 14.05
C PHE A 173 -13.61 -4.23 15.34
N SER A 174 -13.14 -4.99 16.33
CA SER A 174 -13.68 -4.98 17.69
C SER A 174 -12.57 -5.08 18.72
N LEU A 175 -12.84 -4.52 19.90
CA LEU A 175 -11.87 -4.43 21.00
C LEU A 175 -12.36 -5.22 22.21
N VAL A 176 -11.43 -5.91 22.86
CA VAL A 176 -11.57 -6.38 24.23
C VAL A 176 -10.78 -5.40 25.09
N ASP A 177 -11.48 -4.45 25.70
CA ASP A 177 -10.91 -3.33 26.48
C ASP A 177 -11.21 -3.51 27.98
N PRO A 178 -10.43 -4.36 28.68
CA PRO A 178 -10.64 -4.67 30.10
C PRO A 178 -10.27 -3.47 30.99
N LYS A 179 -10.68 -3.53 32.26
CA LYS A 179 -10.11 -2.63 33.26
C LYS A 179 -8.68 -3.10 33.59
N PRO A 180 -7.78 -2.20 34.02
CA PRO A 180 -6.39 -2.59 34.35
C PRO A 180 -6.27 -3.74 35.36
N HIS A 181 -7.20 -3.90 36.30
CA HIS A 181 -7.18 -4.99 37.28
C HIS A 181 -7.69 -6.34 36.73
N ASP A 182 -8.39 -6.33 35.59
CA ASP A 182 -8.98 -7.54 34.98
C ASP A 182 -8.08 -8.12 33.88
N ILE A 183 -6.94 -7.50 33.60
CA ILE A 183 -6.10 -7.77 32.42
C ILE A 183 -5.63 -9.23 32.32
N ILE A 184 -5.43 -9.91 33.45
CA ILE A 184 -5.03 -11.33 33.48
C ILE A 184 -6.21 -12.24 33.16
N ALA A 185 -7.40 -11.93 33.69
CA ALA A 185 -8.60 -12.73 33.50
C ALA A 185 -9.21 -12.51 32.11
N THR A 186 -9.09 -11.29 31.59
CA THR A 186 -9.58 -10.88 30.27
C THR A 186 -8.44 -10.15 29.55
N PRO A 187 -7.61 -10.87 28.79
CA PRO A 187 -6.53 -10.27 28.01
C PRO A 187 -7.05 -9.18 27.06
N PRO A 188 -6.40 -8.00 27.01
CA PRO A 188 -6.75 -6.98 26.04
C PRO A 188 -6.48 -7.49 24.63
N ALA A 189 -7.41 -7.22 23.71
CA ALA A 189 -7.29 -7.73 22.36
C ALA A 189 -7.95 -6.81 21.33
N ILE A 190 -7.45 -6.89 20.10
CA ILE A 190 -8.11 -6.35 18.91
C ILE A 190 -8.43 -7.51 17.97
N ARG A 191 -9.64 -7.50 17.43
CA ARG A 191 -10.11 -8.50 16.46
C ARG A 191 -10.54 -7.81 15.19
N PHE A 192 -10.28 -8.43 14.05
CA PHE A 192 -10.70 -7.95 12.75
C PHE A 192 -10.79 -9.12 11.77
N THR A 193 -11.58 -8.96 10.72
CA THR A 193 -11.68 -9.95 9.63
C THR A 193 -10.78 -9.51 8.49
N VAL A 194 -10.03 -10.43 7.89
CA VAL A 194 -9.22 -10.20 6.69
C VAL A 194 -9.71 -11.05 5.53
N GLU A 195 -9.36 -10.66 4.31
CA GLU A 195 -9.68 -11.41 3.10
C GLU A 195 -8.55 -11.24 2.09
N THR A 196 -7.67 -12.24 2.03
CA THR A 196 -6.56 -12.31 1.08
C THR A 196 -6.52 -13.67 0.38
N GLY A 197 -5.66 -13.81 -0.63
CA GLY A 197 -5.36 -15.11 -1.24
C GLY A 197 -4.67 -16.08 -0.28
N LYS A 198 -4.09 -15.60 0.83
CA LYS A 198 -3.41 -16.41 1.84
C LYS A 198 -4.35 -16.87 2.95
N PHE A 199 -5.17 -15.96 3.48
CA PHE A 199 -6.11 -16.26 4.56
C PHE A 199 -7.38 -15.41 4.45
N SER A 200 -8.52 -16.01 4.76
CA SER A 200 -9.81 -15.33 4.85
C SER A 200 -10.49 -15.77 6.13
N GLY A 201 -10.77 -14.84 7.04
CA GLY A 201 -11.26 -15.16 8.38
C GLY A 201 -10.94 -14.09 9.41
N GLN A 202 -11.21 -14.39 10.68
CA GLN A 202 -10.94 -13.48 11.79
C GLN A 202 -9.50 -13.64 12.28
N VAL A 203 -8.85 -12.51 12.54
CA VAL A 203 -7.57 -12.40 13.23
C VAL A 203 -7.84 -11.79 14.61
N THR A 204 -7.25 -12.37 15.64
CA THR A 204 -7.20 -11.78 16.98
C THR A 204 -5.75 -11.52 17.35
N VAL A 205 -5.42 -10.29 17.75
CA VAL A 205 -4.14 -9.97 18.39
C VAL A 205 -4.45 -9.62 19.83
N SER A 206 -3.93 -10.42 20.76
CA SER A 206 -4.14 -10.24 22.20
C SER A 206 -2.83 -10.07 22.94
N TYR A 207 -2.85 -9.34 24.05
CA TYR A 207 -1.69 -9.13 24.90
C TYR A 207 -1.69 -10.15 26.05
N ASP A 208 -0.66 -10.99 26.10
CA ASP A 208 -0.41 -11.87 27.23
C ASP A 208 0.45 -11.16 28.29
N ARG A 209 -0.19 -10.78 29.39
CA ARG A 209 0.46 -10.09 30.51
C ARG A 209 1.53 -10.94 31.20
N GLY A 210 1.41 -12.27 31.18
CA GLY A 210 2.33 -13.18 31.85
C GLY A 210 3.67 -13.28 31.14
N GLY A 211 3.63 -13.42 29.82
CA GLY A 211 4.82 -13.43 28.96
C GLY A 211 5.33 -12.04 28.54
N ASP A 212 4.52 -10.99 28.70
CA ASP A 212 4.77 -9.64 28.16
C ASP A 212 4.98 -9.65 26.64
N VAL A 213 4.10 -10.39 25.96
CA VAL A 213 4.14 -10.69 24.53
C VAL A 213 2.74 -10.60 23.94
N TYR A 214 2.66 -10.57 22.61
CA TYR A 214 1.41 -10.76 21.91
C TYR A 214 1.18 -12.24 21.57
N VAL A 215 -0.10 -12.54 21.35
CA VAL A 215 -0.58 -13.78 20.76
C VAL A 215 -1.41 -13.39 19.54
N VAL A 216 -1.12 -14.02 18.40
CA VAL A 216 -1.88 -13.86 17.16
C VAL A 216 -2.63 -15.15 16.84
N GLU A 217 -3.95 -15.05 16.66
CA GLU A 217 -4.81 -16.20 16.37
C GLU A 217 -5.61 -15.98 15.09
N LEU A 218 -5.58 -16.96 14.20
CA LEU A 218 -6.41 -17.04 13.01
C LEU A 218 -7.59 -17.94 13.26
N HIS A 219 -8.79 -17.47 12.93
CA HIS A 219 -10.03 -18.22 13.08
C HIS A 219 -10.84 -18.20 11.77
N HIS A 220 -11.38 -19.36 11.38
CA HIS A 220 -12.29 -19.48 10.24
C HIS A 220 -13.49 -20.33 10.64
N GLY A 221 -14.71 -19.85 10.40
CA GLY A 221 -15.93 -20.59 10.75
C GLY A 221 -16.10 -20.87 12.25
N GLY A 222 -15.41 -20.13 13.14
CA GLY A 222 -15.41 -20.35 14.58
C GLY A 222 -14.36 -21.36 15.07
N GLU A 223 -13.59 -21.97 14.16
CA GLU A 223 -12.47 -22.85 14.49
C GLU A 223 -11.17 -22.06 14.52
N SER A 224 -10.29 -22.37 15.47
CA SER A 224 -8.91 -21.85 15.51
C SER A 224 -8.06 -22.59 14.49
N ILE A 225 -7.53 -21.86 13.52
CA ILE A 225 -6.75 -22.39 12.39
C ILE A 225 -5.27 -22.37 12.71
N GLU A 226 -4.79 -21.25 13.26
CA GLU A 226 -3.40 -21.09 13.67
C GLU A 226 -3.37 -20.18 14.89
N ARG A 227 -2.48 -20.51 15.83
CA ARG A 227 -2.16 -19.69 16.99
C ARG A 227 -0.64 -19.56 17.07
N VAL A 228 -0.18 -18.33 17.21
CA VAL A 228 1.22 -17.98 17.37
C VAL A 228 1.34 -17.30 18.73
N ASP A 229 1.94 -18.01 19.66
CA ASP A 229 2.30 -17.49 20.98
C ASP A 229 3.67 -16.79 20.94
N GLU A 230 4.01 -16.05 22.00
CA GLU A 230 5.33 -15.41 22.18
C GLU A 230 5.72 -14.46 21.02
N VAL A 231 4.77 -13.66 20.53
CA VAL A 231 5.03 -12.67 19.48
C VAL A 231 5.50 -11.37 20.12
N TYR A 232 6.79 -11.06 20.00
CA TYR A 232 7.33 -9.77 20.44
C TYR A 232 6.85 -8.62 19.55
N PHE A 233 6.92 -7.39 20.06
CA PHE A 233 6.43 -6.22 19.34
C PHE A 233 7.19 -5.99 18.02
N ASP A 234 8.48 -6.30 17.98
CA ASP A 234 9.33 -6.21 16.79
C ASP A 234 9.06 -7.32 15.78
N ASP A 235 8.61 -8.49 16.23
CA ASP A 235 8.19 -9.61 15.37
C ASP A 235 6.72 -9.52 14.89
N LEU A 236 5.94 -8.58 15.42
CA LEU A 236 4.49 -8.47 15.14
C LEU A 236 4.23 -8.22 13.65
N GLY A 237 5.04 -7.38 13.01
CA GLY A 237 4.93 -7.09 11.58
C GLY A 237 5.23 -8.33 10.72
N ASP A 238 6.32 -9.02 11.02
CA ASP A 238 6.73 -10.27 10.35
C ASP A 238 5.69 -11.37 10.53
N THR A 239 5.14 -11.50 11.73
CA THR A 239 4.10 -12.47 12.05
C THR A 239 2.85 -12.21 11.23
N LEU A 240 2.38 -10.96 11.16
CA LEU A 240 1.20 -10.61 10.35
C LEU A 240 1.47 -10.75 8.85
N GLU A 241 2.62 -10.36 8.33
CA GLU A 241 2.96 -10.58 6.92
C GLU A 241 2.92 -12.08 6.57
N ARG A 242 3.56 -12.90 7.42
CA ARG A 242 3.59 -14.36 7.24
C ARG A 242 2.18 -14.94 7.23
N LEU A 243 1.30 -14.50 8.12
CA LEU A 243 -0.03 -15.08 8.31
C LEU A 243 -1.07 -14.61 7.28
N ILE A 244 -1.09 -13.32 6.94
CA ILE A 244 -2.23 -12.73 6.21
C ILE A 244 -1.87 -11.99 4.93
N ASP A 245 -0.63 -11.55 4.71
CA ASP A 245 -0.24 -10.81 3.51
C ASP A 245 0.16 -11.75 2.36
N ASP A 246 -0.53 -11.72 1.23
CA ASP A 246 -0.27 -12.57 0.06
C ASP A 246 0.66 -11.93 -0.99
N GLY A 247 1.17 -10.73 -0.73
CA GLY A 247 2.03 -9.97 -1.63
C GLY A 247 1.32 -9.36 -2.85
N SER A 248 0.01 -9.55 -3.00
CA SER A 248 -0.77 -9.06 -4.15
C SER A 248 -0.76 -7.53 -4.26
N TRP A 249 -0.57 -6.83 -3.16
CA TRP A 249 -0.44 -5.37 -3.11
C TRP A 249 0.70 -4.84 -4.00
N ARG A 250 1.75 -5.64 -4.24
CA ARG A 250 2.89 -5.26 -5.10
C ARG A 250 2.53 -5.21 -6.58
N LEU A 251 1.40 -5.81 -6.97
CA LEU A 251 0.97 -5.88 -8.35
C LEU A 251 0.58 -4.49 -8.87
N ILE A 252 1.21 -4.10 -9.97
CA ILE A 252 0.92 -2.91 -10.75
C ILE A 252 -0.24 -3.27 -11.68
N ARG A 253 -1.40 -2.66 -11.44
CA ARG A 253 -2.56 -2.86 -12.31
C ARG A 253 -2.32 -2.17 -13.64
N VAL A 254 -2.43 -2.94 -14.72
CA VAL A 254 -2.29 -2.44 -16.09
C VAL A 254 -3.57 -2.75 -16.86
N GLU A 255 -4.22 -1.71 -17.36
CA GLU A 255 -5.45 -1.82 -18.11
C GLU A 255 -5.26 -1.31 -19.53
N THR A 256 -5.67 -2.11 -20.53
CA THR A 256 -5.69 -1.62 -21.90
C THR A 256 -6.91 -0.76 -22.12
N LEU A 257 -6.69 0.50 -22.48
CA LEU A 257 -7.76 1.43 -22.81
C LEU A 257 -8.23 1.11 -24.22
N SER A 258 -9.42 0.52 -24.34
CA SER A 258 -10.07 0.29 -25.63
C SER A 258 -10.19 1.62 -26.36
N GLY A 259 -9.43 1.80 -27.45
CA GLY A 259 -9.69 2.89 -28.36
C GLY A 259 -11.10 2.70 -28.90
N ASN A 260 -11.94 3.74 -28.89
CA ASN A 260 -13.22 3.76 -29.59
C ASN A 260 -13.07 2.98 -30.90
N ALA A 261 -13.77 1.84 -30.99
CA ALA A 261 -13.96 1.16 -32.26
C ALA A 261 -14.44 2.25 -33.22
N ARG A 262 -13.66 2.53 -34.27
CA ARG A 262 -14.13 3.33 -35.38
C ARG A 262 -15.43 2.67 -35.82
N SER A 263 -16.55 3.32 -35.51
CA SER A 263 -17.83 3.05 -36.17
C SER A 263 -17.55 3.17 -37.66
N VAL A 264 -17.46 2.01 -38.32
CA VAL A 264 -17.51 1.92 -39.77
C VAL A 264 -18.95 2.31 -40.10
N ARG A 265 -19.14 3.56 -40.56
CA ARG A 265 -20.36 3.93 -41.27
C ARG A 265 -20.37 3.15 -42.58
N HIS A 266 -21.32 2.23 -42.71
CA HIS A 266 -21.81 1.78 -43.99
C HIS A 266 -22.72 2.84 -44.60
#